data_AF-A0AAJ3GY52-F1
#
_entry.id   AF-A0AAJ3GY52-F1
#
_cell.length_a   1.000
_cell.length_b   1.000
_cell.length_c   1.000
_cell.angle_alpha   90.00
_cell.angle_beta   90.00
_cell.angle_gamma   90.00
#
_symmetry.space_group_name_H-M   'P 1'
#
loop_
_entity.id
_entity.type
_entity.pdbx_description
1 polymer ?
#
loop_
_entity_poly.entity_id
_entity_poly.type
_entity_poly.pdbx_seq_one_letter_code
_entity_poly.pdbx_strand_id
1 'polypeptide(L)'
;STTIAKTEGGNFENLVTDPKAAETAITDSIDNTTVSLSADKASVVEGGEITYTATLTNKAQTDVTVTLSNGQTITIKAGETVGSTVFQTPANDVYNNGSTVSTTITKTEGGNFENLVTDPKAAETAITDSIDNTTVSLSADKASVVEGGEITYTATLTNKAQTDVTVTLSNGQTITIKAGETVGSTVFQTPANDVYNNGSTVSTTIAKTAGGNFENLVTDPKAAETTITDSIDNTTITLTADKASVVEGGEITYTATLTNKAQTDVTVTLSNGQTITIKAGETAGSTVFQTPANDVYNNGSTVSTTIAKTVGGNFENLVTDPKAAVTTITDSIDNTTVSLTADKASVVEGGDITYTATLTNKAQTDVTVTLSNGQTITIKAGETVGSTVFQTPANDVYNNSSSVSTTIAKTAGGNFENLVTDPKAAVTTITDSIDNTTVSLTADKASVVEGGDITYTATL
;
A
#
# COMPACT_ATOMS: atom_id res chain seq x y z
N SER A 1 -98.58 -53.68 46.73
CA SER A 1 -99.31 -53.67 48.01
C SER A 1 -100.11 -54.96 48.13
N THR A 2 -100.37 -55.43 49.35
CA THR A 2 -101.20 -56.62 49.64
C THR A 2 -102.18 -56.28 50.76
N THR A 3 -103.44 -56.69 50.63
CA THR A 3 -104.49 -56.54 51.65
C THR A 3 -104.82 -57.88 52.31
N ILE A 4 -105.26 -57.83 53.56
CA ILE A 4 -105.78 -59.01 54.27
C ILE A 4 -107.15 -59.34 53.68
N ALA A 5 -107.25 -60.43 52.92
CA ALA A 5 -108.48 -60.80 52.23
C ALA A 5 -109.55 -61.41 53.16
N LYS A 6 -109.16 -61.99 54.30
CA LYS A 6 -110.07 -62.55 55.33
C LYS A 6 -109.29 -62.84 56.63
N THR A 7 -109.92 -62.69 57.79
CA THR A 7 -109.43 -63.18 59.09
C THR A 7 -110.43 -64.15 59.70
N GLU A 8 -110.02 -65.37 60.02
CA GLU A 8 -110.83 -66.38 60.73
C GLU A 8 -110.03 -67.02 61.88
N GLY A 9 -110.65 -67.17 63.06
CA GLY A 9 -110.07 -67.80 64.26
C GLY A 9 -109.76 -66.81 65.42
N GLY A 10 -109.77 -67.33 66.66
CA GLY A 10 -109.54 -66.60 67.92
C GLY A 10 -110.82 -66.20 68.66
N ASN A 11 -110.87 -66.35 70.00
CA ASN A 11 -112.03 -65.98 70.85
C ASN A 11 -112.11 -64.46 71.11
N PHE A 12 -112.08 -63.64 70.05
CA PHE A 12 -112.17 -62.18 70.18
C PHE A 12 -113.62 -61.72 70.02
N GLU A 13 -114.10 -60.81 70.88
CA GLU A 13 -115.50 -60.37 70.86
C GLU A 13 -115.89 -59.54 69.61
N ASN A 14 -114.94 -58.88 68.93
CA ASN A 14 -115.15 -58.18 67.66
C ASN A 14 -113.83 -58.02 66.88
N LEU A 15 -113.60 -58.89 65.90
CA LEU A 15 -112.41 -58.87 65.06
C LEU A 15 -112.71 -58.12 63.75
N VAL A 16 -112.24 -56.88 63.65
CA VAL A 16 -112.41 -56.03 62.46
C VAL A 16 -111.09 -55.97 61.70
N THR A 17 -111.12 -56.29 60.41
CA THR A 17 -109.96 -56.16 59.52
C THR A 17 -109.73 -54.69 59.19
N ASP A 18 -108.52 -54.17 59.41
CA ASP A 18 -108.11 -52.88 58.85
C ASP A 18 -108.01 -53.03 57.31
N PRO A 19 -108.85 -52.35 56.52
CA PRO A 19 -108.84 -52.48 55.06
C PRO A 19 -107.65 -51.77 54.40
N LYS A 20 -106.82 -51.06 55.18
CA LYS A 20 -105.64 -50.36 54.66
C LYS A 20 -104.61 -51.36 54.14
N ALA A 21 -104.32 -51.29 52.84
CA ALA A 21 -103.32 -52.14 52.21
C ALA A 21 -101.95 -51.93 52.85
N ALA A 22 -101.19 -53.02 53.05
CA ALA A 22 -99.78 -52.90 53.33
C ALA A 22 -99.09 -52.39 52.06
N GLU A 23 -98.69 -51.12 52.10
CA GLU A 23 -97.94 -50.46 51.05
C GLU A 23 -96.45 -50.54 51.39
N THR A 24 -95.71 -51.34 50.63
CA THR A 24 -94.25 -51.30 50.61
C THR A 24 -93.86 -50.43 49.43
N ALA A 25 -93.29 -49.25 49.69
CA ALA A 25 -92.67 -48.47 48.65
C ALA A 25 -91.33 -49.12 48.30
N ILE A 26 -91.22 -49.66 47.09
CA ILE A 26 -89.91 -49.95 46.50
C ILE A 26 -89.43 -48.63 45.94
N THR A 27 -88.50 -47.98 46.65
CA THR A 27 -87.77 -46.84 46.10
C THR A 27 -86.67 -47.40 45.22
N ASP A 28 -86.75 -47.12 43.92
CA ASP A 28 -85.68 -47.44 42.99
C ASP A 28 -84.42 -46.63 43.35
N SER A 29 -83.27 -47.30 43.37
CA SER A 29 -81.99 -46.62 43.57
C SER A 29 -81.52 -46.06 42.24
N ILE A 30 -81.21 -44.76 42.17
CA ILE A 30 -80.67 -44.17 40.94
C ILE A 30 -79.27 -44.75 40.69
N ASP A 31 -79.12 -45.48 39.59
CA ASP A 31 -77.84 -45.94 39.08
C ASP A 31 -77.17 -44.84 38.25
N ASN A 32 -76.00 -44.39 38.70
CA ASN A 32 -75.24 -43.35 38.01
C ASN A 32 -74.28 -43.99 37.01
N THR A 33 -74.41 -43.61 35.74
CA THR A 33 -73.39 -43.87 34.73
C THR A 33 -72.57 -42.60 34.53
N THR A 34 -71.26 -42.66 34.76
CA THR A 34 -70.33 -41.59 34.40
C THR A 34 -69.72 -41.84 33.02
N VAL A 35 -69.61 -40.79 32.22
CA VAL A 35 -68.76 -40.73 31.02
C VAL A 35 -67.57 -39.82 31.26
N SER A 36 -66.38 -40.34 30.96
CA SER A 36 -65.09 -39.65 31.10
C SER A 36 -64.39 -39.55 29.76
N LEU A 37 -63.51 -38.56 29.61
CA LEU A 37 -62.73 -38.32 28.40
C LEU A 37 -61.24 -38.47 28.70
N SER A 38 -60.53 -39.18 27.84
CA SER A 38 -59.07 -39.28 27.86
C SER A 38 -58.48 -39.05 26.48
N ALA A 39 -57.28 -38.46 26.42
CA ALA A 39 -56.41 -38.51 25.25
C ALA A 39 -55.49 -39.75 25.35
N ASP A 40 -55.13 -40.33 24.22
CA ASP A 40 -54.20 -41.46 24.14
C ASP A 40 -52.77 -41.11 24.58
N LYS A 41 -52.39 -39.83 24.46
CA LYS A 41 -51.04 -39.33 24.74
C LYS A 41 -51.08 -38.03 25.55
N ALA A 42 -50.12 -37.89 26.47
CA ALA A 42 -49.87 -36.64 27.19
C ALA A 42 -49.11 -35.60 26.35
N SER A 43 -48.36 -36.05 25.33
CA SER A 43 -47.67 -35.18 24.38
C SER A 43 -47.54 -35.83 23.01
N VAL A 44 -47.53 -35.02 21.96
CA VAL A 44 -47.36 -35.42 20.56
C VAL A 44 -46.53 -34.36 19.83
N VAL A 45 -45.73 -34.75 18.84
CA VAL A 45 -45.06 -33.79 17.95
C VAL A 45 -46.09 -33.24 16.96
N GLU A 46 -45.95 -31.99 16.52
CA GLU A 46 -46.76 -31.45 15.43
C GLU A 46 -46.69 -32.31 14.15
N GLY A 47 -47.71 -32.18 13.30
CA GLY A 47 -47.99 -33.11 12.20
C GLY A 47 -48.49 -34.49 12.64
N GLY A 48 -48.72 -34.69 13.94
CA GLY A 48 -49.24 -35.93 14.53
C GLY A 48 -50.76 -35.97 14.74
N GLU A 49 -51.18 -37.03 15.42
CA GLU A 49 -52.59 -37.33 15.72
C GLU A 49 -52.80 -37.60 17.22
N ILE A 50 -53.90 -37.07 17.75
CA ILE A 50 -54.41 -37.33 19.10
C ILE A 50 -55.71 -38.12 18.99
N THR A 51 -55.82 -39.25 19.69
CA THR A 51 -57.05 -40.03 19.76
C THR A 51 -57.78 -39.72 21.07
N TYR A 52 -58.95 -39.09 20.97
CA TYR A 52 -59.84 -38.88 22.12
C TYR A 52 -60.75 -40.08 22.31
N THR A 53 -60.83 -40.58 23.54
CA THR A 53 -61.63 -41.74 23.92
C THR A 53 -62.62 -41.36 25.02
N ALA A 54 -63.91 -41.56 24.75
CA ALA A 54 -64.96 -41.42 25.77
C ALA A 54 -65.27 -42.79 26.37
N THR A 55 -65.27 -42.90 27.70
CA THR A 55 -65.48 -44.17 28.43
C THR A 55 -66.65 -44.05 29.38
N LEU A 56 -67.63 -44.94 29.22
CA LEU A 56 -68.76 -45.12 30.13
C LEU A 56 -68.42 -46.16 31.21
N THR A 57 -68.94 -45.93 32.41
CA THR A 57 -68.87 -46.89 33.53
C THR A 57 -69.85 -48.07 33.38
N ASN A 58 -70.87 -47.93 32.54
CA ASN A 58 -71.88 -48.95 32.23
C ASN A 58 -72.13 -49.02 30.71
N LYS A 59 -72.55 -50.19 30.20
CA LYS A 59 -72.85 -50.38 28.77
C LYS A 59 -74.07 -49.58 28.36
N ALA A 60 -73.97 -48.88 27.24
CA ALA A 60 -75.09 -48.14 26.66
C ALA A 60 -76.13 -49.08 26.04
N GLN A 61 -77.43 -48.84 26.22
CA GLN A 61 -78.47 -49.64 25.55
C GLN A 61 -78.83 -49.09 24.16
N THR A 62 -78.62 -47.80 23.94
CA THR A 62 -78.71 -47.10 22.66
C THR A 62 -77.42 -46.32 22.42
N ASP A 63 -77.16 -45.86 21.19
CA ASP A 63 -75.96 -45.05 20.90
C ASP A 63 -75.90 -43.82 21.84
N VAL A 64 -74.71 -43.55 22.39
CA VAL A 64 -74.41 -42.31 23.12
C VAL A 64 -73.59 -41.41 22.22
N THR A 65 -74.04 -40.17 22.06
CA THR A 65 -73.28 -39.12 21.39
C THR A 65 -72.64 -38.21 22.43
N VAL A 66 -71.31 -38.09 22.39
CA VAL A 66 -70.50 -37.22 23.25
C VAL A 66 -69.96 -36.09 22.38
N THR A 67 -70.37 -34.85 22.65
CA THR A 67 -69.87 -33.66 21.96
C THR A 67 -68.71 -33.07 22.75
N LEU A 68 -67.62 -32.77 22.06
CA LEU A 68 -66.39 -32.23 22.65
C LEU A 68 -66.30 -30.70 22.46
N SER A 69 -65.49 -30.03 23.27
CA SER A 69 -65.29 -28.57 23.20
C SER A 69 -64.59 -28.09 21.92
N ASN A 70 -63.84 -28.98 21.26
CA ASN A 70 -63.22 -28.72 19.95
C ASN A 70 -64.17 -28.95 18.76
N GLY A 71 -65.46 -29.21 19.02
CA GLY A 71 -66.50 -29.42 18.01
C GLY A 71 -66.59 -30.83 17.44
N GLN A 72 -65.67 -31.74 17.78
CA GLN A 72 -65.77 -33.14 17.39
C GLN A 72 -66.86 -33.88 18.17
N THR A 73 -67.35 -34.99 17.61
CA THR A 73 -68.29 -35.90 18.26
C THR A 73 -67.70 -37.29 18.37
N ILE A 74 -67.95 -37.95 19.50
CA ILE A 74 -67.65 -39.37 19.71
C ILE A 74 -68.99 -40.10 19.80
N THR A 75 -69.14 -41.20 19.06
CA THR A 75 -70.29 -42.11 19.19
C THR A 75 -69.85 -43.38 19.91
N ILE A 76 -70.47 -43.66 21.06
CA ILE A 76 -70.36 -44.95 21.74
C ILE A 76 -71.56 -45.78 21.31
N LYS A 77 -71.31 -46.92 20.66
CA LYS A 77 -72.36 -47.75 20.08
C LYS A 77 -73.15 -48.50 21.14
N ALA A 78 -74.41 -48.81 20.86
CA ALA A 78 -75.22 -49.68 21.71
C ALA A 78 -74.48 -51.00 22.04
N GLY A 79 -74.45 -51.39 23.31
CA GLY A 79 -73.73 -52.55 23.83
C GLY A 79 -72.27 -52.30 24.22
N GLU A 80 -71.70 -51.17 23.83
CA GLU A 80 -70.30 -50.79 24.09
C GLU A 80 -70.18 -49.83 25.28
N THR A 81 -68.95 -49.69 25.80
CA THR A 81 -68.59 -48.72 26.83
C THR A 81 -67.62 -47.66 26.33
N VAL A 82 -67.11 -47.79 25.10
CA VAL A 82 -66.04 -46.94 24.57
C VAL A 82 -66.36 -46.49 23.15
N GLY A 83 -66.01 -45.25 22.85
CA GLY A 83 -65.97 -44.70 21.49
C GLY A 83 -64.79 -43.73 21.37
N SER A 84 -64.34 -43.49 20.14
CA SER A 84 -63.17 -42.64 19.88
C SER A 84 -63.32 -41.77 18.63
N THR A 85 -62.54 -40.68 18.59
CA THR A 85 -62.34 -39.83 17.39
C THR A 85 -60.88 -39.36 17.33
N VAL A 86 -60.41 -38.98 16.15
CA VAL A 86 -59.03 -38.52 15.90
C VAL A 86 -59.00 -37.02 15.64
N PHE A 87 -58.14 -36.32 16.37
CA PHE A 87 -57.80 -34.92 16.14
C PHE A 87 -56.42 -34.82 15.47
N GLN A 88 -56.36 -34.15 14.32
CA GLN A 88 -55.11 -33.82 13.64
C GLN A 88 -54.49 -32.57 14.30
N THR A 89 -53.23 -32.65 14.72
CA THR A 89 -52.51 -31.47 15.21
C THR A 89 -52.15 -30.53 14.05
N PRO A 90 -51.71 -29.27 14.31
CA PRO A 90 -51.12 -28.42 13.28
C PRO A 90 -50.04 -29.15 12.47
N ALA A 91 -49.86 -28.77 11.21
CA ALA A 91 -48.85 -29.39 10.34
C ALA A 91 -47.44 -28.98 10.76
N ASN A 92 -46.48 -29.88 10.56
CA ASN A 92 -45.08 -29.63 10.86
C ASN A 92 -44.50 -28.45 10.07
N ASP A 93 -43.83 -27.51 10.75
CA ASP A 93 -43.13 -26.39 10.14
C ASP A 93 -41.76 -26.14 10.79
N VAL A 94 -41.14 -24.99 10.52
CA VAL A 94 -39.75 -24.69 10.96
C VAL A 94 -39.71 -23.72 12.15
N TYR A 95 -40.85 -23.39 12.74
CA TYR A 95 -40.98 -22.29 13.69
C TYR A 95 -41.32 -22.78 15.09
N ASN A 96 -40.80 -22.09 16.11
CA ASN A 96 -41.19 -22.36 17.49
C ASN A 96 -42.63 -21.94 17.71
N ASN A 97 -43.56 -22.89 17.71
CA ASN A 97 -44.99 -22.63 17.80
C ASN A 97 -45.75 -23.62 18.72
N GLY A 98 -45.03 -24.45 19.47
CA GLY A 98 -45.56 -25.45 20.38
C GLY A 98 -46.70 -24.94 21.27
N SER A 99 -47.69 -25.80 21.51
CA SER A 99 -48.96 -25.42 22.12
C SER A 99 -49.54 -26.54 22.99
N THR A 100 -50.64 -26.28 23.69
CA THR A 100 -51.37 -27.31 24.45
C THR A 100 -52.82 -27.31 24.01
N VAL A 101 -53.34 -28.49 23.65
CA VAL A 101 -54.76 -28.67 23.35
C VAL A 101 -55.45 -29.21 24.60
N SER A 102 -56.54 -28.57 25.01
CA SER A 102 -57.38 -28.95 26.15
C SER A 102 -58.81 -29.16 25.67
N THR A 103 -59.27 -30.41 25.70
CA THR A 103 -60.60 -30.81 25.20
C THR A 103 -61.45 -31.34 26.34
N THR A 104 -62.69 -30.85 26.48
CA THR A 104 -63.66 -31.30 27.49
C THR A 104 -64.93 -31.84 26.84
N ILE A 105 -65.74 -32.58 27.60
CA ILE A 105 -67.09 -32.95 27.19
C ILE A 105 -68.02 -31.76 27.40
N THR A 106 -68.73 -31.33 26.37
CA THR A 106 -69.71 -30.22 26.44
C THR A 106 -71.14 -30.70 26.49
N LYS A 107 -71.44 -31.86 25.90
CA LYS A 107 -72.78 -32.43 25.85
C LYS A 107 -72.75 -33.95 25.73
N THR A 108 -73.69 -34.63 26.37
CA THR A 108 -73.90 -36.07 26.21
C THR A 108 -75.39 -36.36 26.05
N GLU A 109 -75.72 -37.21 25.08
CA GLU A 109 -77.10 -37.59 24.76
C GLU A 109 -77.19 -39.07 24.38
N GLY A 110 -78.28 -39.74 24.75
CA GLY A 110 -78.54 -41.14 24.41
C GLY A 110 -78.21 -42.11 25.56
N GLY A 111 -77.97 -43.38 25.21
CA GLY A 111 -77.56 -44.43 26.16
C GLY A 111 -78.68 -45.12 26.95
N ASN A 112 -79.83 -44.47 27.14
CA ASN A 112 -80.96 -44.93 27.97
C ASN A 112 -80.56 -45.26 29.42
N PHE A 113 -79.76 -44.38 30.04
CA PHE A 113 -79.37 -44.49 31.45
C PHE A 113 -80.36 -43.77 32.37
N GLU A 114 -80.48 -44.24 33.61
CA GLU A 114 -81.26 -43.61 34.68
C GLU A 114 -80.69 -42.23 35.03
N ASN A 115 -79.35 -42.12 35.10
CA ASN A 115 -78.64 -40.85 35.23
C ASN A 115 -77.26 -40.91 34.54
N LEU A 116 -77.03 -40.05 33.53
CA LEU A 116 -75.75 -39.92 32.85
C LEU A 116 -75.03 -38.66 33.33
N VAL A 117 -73.86 -38.85 33.94
CA VAL A 117 -73.03 -37.79 34.51
C VAL A 117 -71.76 -37.64 33.69
N THR A 118 -71.43 -36.41 33.32
CA THR A 118 -70.17 -36.08 32.64
C THR A 118 -69.07 -35.75 33.63
N ASP A 119 -67.91 -36.38 33.49
CA ASP A 119 -66.68 -35.91 34.14
C ASP A 119 -66.22 -34.60 33.47
N PRO A 120 -66.12 -33.47 34.21
CA PRO A 120 -65.71 -32.19 33.64
C PRO A 120 -64.19 -32.11 33.35
N LYS A 121 -63.39 -33.12 33.73
CA LYS A 121 -61.94 -33.13 33.53
C LYS A 121 -61.58 -33.03 32.04
N ALA A 122 -60.68 -32.11 31.72
CA ALA A 122 -60.15 -31.98 30.37
C ALA A 122 -59.15 -33.08 30.03
N ALA A 123 -59.20 -33.53 28.78
CA ALA A 123 -58.14 -34.28 28.14
C ALA A 123 -57.12 -33.28 27.57
N GLU A 124 -55.95 -33.21 28.18
CA GLU A 124 -54.87 -32.31 27.81
C GLU A 124 -53.76 -33.06 27.09
N THR A 125 -53.27 -32.50 25.98
CA THR A 125 -52.11 -33.01 25.25
C THR A 125 -51.23 -31.83 24.85
N ALA A 126 -49.95 -31.89 25.23
CA ALA A 126 -48.95 -30.93 24.78
C ALA A 126 -48.49 -31.25 23.35
N ILE A 127 -48.55 -30.29 22.45
CA ILE A 127 -48.01 -30.36 21.10
C ILE A 127 -46.62 -29.74 21.15
N THR A 128 -45.60 -30.55 20.89
CA THR A 128 -44.20 -30.11 20.86
C THR A 128 -43.75 -29.91 19.43
N ASP A 129 -42.90 -28.90 19.22
CA ASP A 129 -42.23 -28.65 17.95
C ASP A 129 -41.30 -29.80 17.59
N SER A 130 -41.02 -29.94 16.29
CA SER A 130 -40.01 -30.85 15.81
C SER A 130 -38.63 -30.17 15.88
N ILE A 131 -37.62 -30.71 15.20
CA ILE A 131 -36.34 -30.01 15.05
C ILE A 131 -36.01 -29.96 13.56
N ASP A 132 -36.46 -28.89 12.93
CA ASP A 132 -36.18 -28.55 11.56
C ASP A 132 -35.16 -27.42 11.47
N ASN A 133 -34.23 -27.59 10.53
CA ASN A 133 -33.15 -26.65 10.34
C ASN A 133 -33.56 -25.55 9.34
N THR A 134 -33.42 -24.31 9.77
CA THR A 134 -33.26 -23.18 8.86
C THR A 134 -31.79 -22.83 8.77
N THR A 135 -31.23 -22.80 7.57
CA THR A 135 -29.82 -22.42 7.38
C THR A 135 -29.72 -20.96 6.95
N VAL A 136 -28.75 -20.23 7.50
CA VAL A 136 -28.31 -18.94 6.95
C VAL A 136 -26.91 -19.06 6.35
N SER A 137 -26.76 -18.55 5.14
CA SER A 137 -25.49 -18.51 4.40
C SER A 137 -25.08 -17.06 4.11
N LEU A 138 -23.79 -16.84 3.88
CA LEU A 138 -23.21 -15.53 3.56
C LEU A 138 -22.54 -15.57 2.19
N SER A 139 -22.74 -14.51 1.40
CA SER A 139 -22.05 -14.30 0.13
C SER A 139 -21.55 -12.86 0.01
N ALA A 140 -20.49 -12.66 -0.78
CA ALA A 140 -20.09 -11.36 -1.29
C ALA A 140 -20.57 -11.24 -2.74
N ASP A 141 -20.92 -10.03 -3.18
CA ASP A 141 -21.39 -9.75 -4.54
C ASP A 141 -20.32 -9.98 -5.61
N LYS A 142 -19.04 -9.96 -5.23
CA LYS A 142 -17.89 -10.10 -6.14
C LYS A 142 -16.68 -10.76 -5.51
N ALA A 143 -15.95 -11.49 -6.35
CA ALA A 143 -14.71 -12.19 -5.96
C ALA A 143 -13.48 -11.27 -5.94
N SER A 144 -13.52 -10.15 -6.68
CA SER A 144 -12.47 -9.15 -6.70
C SER A 144 -13.05 -7.75 -6.84
N VAL A 145 -12.40 -6.77 -6.23
CA VAL A 145 -12.74 -5.34 -6.34
C VAL A 145 -11.44 -4.52 -6.30
N VAL A 146 -11.42 -3.36 -6.96
CA VAL A 146 -10.32 -2.41 -6.81
C VAL A 146 -10.47 -1.66 -5.49
N GLU A 147 -9.37 -1.29 -4.83
CA GLU A 147 -9.41 -0.41 -3.66
C GLU A 147 -10.19 0.90 -3.93
N GLY A 148 -10.72 1.50 -2.88
CA GLY A 148 -11.71 2.58 -2.95
C GLY A 148 -13.10 2.12 -3.38
N GLY A 149 -13.29 0.84 -3.69
CA GLY A 149 -14.57 0.23 -4.00
C GLY A 149 -15.36 -0.25 -2.77
N GLU A 150 -16.54 -0.79 -3.04
CA GLU A 150 -17.45 -1.34 -2.03
C GLU A 150 -17.60 -2.85 -2.19
N ILE A 151 -17.88 -3.61 -1.13
CA ILE A 151 -18.29 -5.02 -1.17
C ILE A 151 -19.66 -5.13 -0.51
N THR A 152 -20.62 -5.76 -1.17
CA THR A 152 -21.94 -6.02 -0.57
C THR A 152 -22.00 -7.44 -0.04
N TYR A 153 -22.12 -7.58 1.28
CA TYR A 153 -22.35 -8.85 1.93
C TYR A 153 -23.85 -9.14 2.00
N THR A 154 -24.27 -10.33 1.57
CA THR A 154 -25.66 -10.78 1.56
C THR A 154 -25.82 -12.02 2.41
N ALA A 155 -26.70 -11.97 3.40
CA ALA A 155 -27.11 -13.14 4.17
C ALA A 155 -28.43 -13.71 3.62
N THR A 156 -28.51 -15.03 3.46
CA THR A 156 -29.68 -15.70 2.86
C THR A 156 -30.15 -16.86 3.74
N LEU A 157 -31.41 -16.83 4.14
CA LEU A 157 -32.12 -17.90 4.86
C LEU A 157 -32.77 -18.89 3.89
N THR A 158 -32.83 -20.17 4.28
CA THR A 158 -33.61 -21.19 3.54
C THR A 158 -35.12 -21.06 3.74
N ASN A 159 -35.56 -20.38 4.81
CA ASN A 159 -36.96 -20.16 5.16
C ASN A 159 -37.21 -18.69 5.52
N LYS A 160 -38.44 -18.20 5.34
CA LYS A 160 -38.81 -16.81 5.69
C LYS A 160 -38.73 -16.61 7.20
N ALA A 161 -38.23 -15.46 7.64
CA ALA A 161 -38.20 -15.13 9.05
C ALA A 161 -39.58 -14.67 9.54
N GLN A 162 -40.06 -15.14 10.71
CA GLN A 162 -41.29 -14.58 11.32
C GLN A 162 -41.04 -13.32 12.15
N THR A 163 -39.81 -13.16 12.64
CA THR A 163 -39.30 -11.96 13.32
C THR A 163 -37.98 -11.56 12.70
N ASP A 164 -37.51 -10.33 12.91
CA ASP A 164 -36.22 -9.89 12.37
C ASP A 164 -35.08 -10.84 12.80
N VAL A 165 -34.25 -11.27 11.84
CA VAL A 165 -33.00 -12.01 12.10
C VAL A 165 -31.84 -11.04 12.03
N THR A 166 -31.03 -11.03 13.08
CA THR A 166 -29.76 -10.29 13.12
C THR A 166 -28.61 -11.25 12.88
N VAL A 167 -27.80 -10.96 11.86
CA VAL A 167 -26.59 -11.71 11.50
C VAL A 167 -25.38 -10.81 11.77
N THR A 168 -24.57 -11.16 12.76
CA THR A 168 -23.30 -10.49 13.06
C THR A 168 -22.17 -11.16 12.30
N LEU A 169 -21.41 -10.40 11.53
CA LEU A 169 -20.28 -10.86 10.74
C LEU A 169 -18.97 -10.80 11.53
N SER A 170 -17.97 -11.58 11.12
CA SER A 170 -16.64 -11.61 11.77
C SER A 170 -15.89 -10.27 11.72
N ASN A 171 -16.20 -9.40 10.76
CA ASN A 171 -15.67 -8.04 10.66
C ASN A 171 -16.43 -7.01 11.53
N GLY A 172 -17.38 -7.47 12.35
CA GLY A 172 -18.17 -6.62 13.26
C GLY A 172 -19.41 -5.97 12.64
N GLN A 173 -19.62 -6.05 11.32
CA GLN A 173 -20.85 -5.55 10.70
C GLN A 173 -22.05 -6.43 11.04
N THR A 174 -23.25 -5.84 10.91
CA THR A 174 -24.52 -6.53 11.14
C THR A 174 -25.41 -6.46 9.91
N ILE A 175 -25.98 -7.59 9.52
CA ILE A 175 -27.06 -7.68 8.52
C ILE A 175 -28.38 -7.93 9.27
N THR A 176 -29.43 -7.23 8.89
CA THR A 176 -30.80 -7.50 9.36
C THR A 176 -31.63 -8.09 8.22
N ILE A 177 -32.14 -9.28 8.42
CA ILE A 177 -33.17 -9.88 7.55
C ILE A 177 -34.52 -9.60 8.20
N LYS A 178 -35.39 -8.87 7.51
CA LYS A 178 -36.67 -8.43 8.06
C LYS A 178 -37.67 -9.57 8.18
N ALA A 179 -38.61 -9.44 9.12
CA ALA A 179 -39.76 -10.34 9.19
C ALA A 179 -40.48 -10.42 7.82
N GLY A 180 -40.81 -11.63 7.39
CA GLY A 180 -41.38 -11.97 6.08
C GLY A 180 -40.34 -12.22 4.98
N GLU A 181 -39.08 -11.84 5.19
CA GLU A 181 -38.02 -11.90 4.18
C GLU A 181 -37.07 -13.10 4.38
N THR A 182 -36.28 -13.39 3.35
CA THR A 182 -35.21 -14.41 3.36
C THR A 182 -33.83 -13.81 3.17
N VAL A 183 -33.73 -12.53 2.83
CA VAL A 183 -32.47 -11.88 2.44
C VAL A 183 -32.31 -10.55 3.18
N GLY A 184 -31.08 -10.25 3.56
CA GLY A 184 -30.64 -8.94 4.01
C GLY A 184 -29.21 -8.69 3.55
N SER A 185 -28.80 -7.43 3.49
CA SER A 185 -27.45 -7.06 3.05
C SER A 185 -26.87 -5.89 3.85
N THR A 186 -25.54 -5.75 3.77
CA THR A 186 -24.78 -4.60 4.26
C THR A 186 -23.59 -4.32 3.33
N VAL A 187 -23.10 -3.09 3.33
CA VAL A 187 -21.98 -2.65 2.49
C VAL A 187 -20.72 -2.48 3.34
N PHE A 188 -19.64 -3.10 2.90
CA PHE A 188 -18.28 -2.90 3.41
C PHE A 188 -17.50 -2.00 2.46
N GLN A 189 -16.95 -0.90 2.99
CA GLN A 189 -16.04 -0.03 2.24
C GLN A 189 -14.64 -0.64 2.28
N THR A 190 -14.02 -0.84 1.11
CA THR A 190 -12.61 -1.25 1.04
C THR A 190 -11.69 -0.09 1.45
N PRO A 191 -10.39 -0.33 1.75
CA PRO A 191 -9.42 0.74 1.94
C PRO A 191 -9.46 1.75 0.79
N ALA A 192 -9.18 3.03 1.08
CA ALA A 192 -9.21 4.07 0.05
C ALA A 192 -8.05 3.91 -0.94
N ASN A 193 -8.28 4.33 -2.19
CA ASN A 193 -7.26 4.31 -3.25
C ASN A 193 -6.02 5.11 -2.84
N ASP A 194 -4.83 4.56 -3.02
CA ASP A 194 -3.57 5.27 -2.82
C ASP A 194 -2.58 5.13 -3.98
N VAL A 195 -1.28 5.01 -3.71
CA VAL A 195 -0.23 4.91 -4.75
C VAL A 195 0.72 3.74 -4.45
N TYR A 196 0.37 2.91 -3.48
CA TYR A 196 1.24 1.92 -2.87
C TYR A 196 0.71 0.52 -3.11
N ASN A 197 1.62 -0.44 -3.29
CA ASN A 197 1.22 -1.84 -3.39
C ASN A 197 0.72 -2.32 -2.02
N ASN A 198 -0.58 -2.43 -1.87
CA ASN A 198 -1.25 -2.78 -0.62
C ASN A 198 -2.39 -3.80 -0.81
N GLY A 199 -2.54 -4.36 -2.02
CA GLY A 199 -3.52 -5.38 -2.36
C GLY A 199 -3.64 -6.48 -1.31
N SER A 200 -4.88 -6.87 -1.02
CA SER A 200 -5.19 -7.74 0.12
C SER A 200 -6.35 -8.69 -0.19
N THR A 201 -6.71 -9.56 0.75
CA THR A 201 -7.90 -10.41 0.65
C THR A 201 -8.68 -10.30 1.95
N VAL A 202 -9.98 -10.01 1.82
CA VAL A 202 -10.89 -9.97 2.96
C VAL A 202 -11.67 -11.28 2.99
N SER A 203 -11.72 -11.90 4.16
CA SER A 203 -12.45 -13.14 4.42
C SER A 203 -13.43 -12.91 5.57
N THR A 204 -14.72 -12.84 5.25
CA THR A 204 -15.78 -12.57 6.24
C THR A 204 -16.66 -13.80 6.44
N THR A 205 -16.93 -14.16 7.70
CA THR A 205 -17.82 -15.27 8.07
C THR A 205 -18.98 -14.76 8.92
N ILE A 206 -19.99 -15.61 9.13
CA ILE A 206 -21.04 -15.36 10.13
C ILE A 206 -20.48 -15.70 11.51
N ALA A 207 -20.46 -14.72 12.41
CA ALA A 207 -19.99 -14.90 13.79
C ALA A 207 -21.13 -15.26 14.75
N LYS A 208 -22.32 -14.69 14.56
CA LYS A 208 -23.49 -14.93 15.41
C LYS A 208 -24.79 -14.66 14.67
N THR A 209 -25.83 -15.40 15.01
CA THR A 209 -27.20 -15.20 14.54
C THR A 209 -28.17 -15.15 15.72
N ALA A 210 -29.27 -14.41 15.56
CA ALA A 210 -30.35 -14.36 16.54
C ALA A 210 -31.67 -13.95 15.87
N GLY A 211 -32.81 -14.41 16.41
CA GLY A 211 -34.15 -14.06 15.93
C GLY A 211 -34.76 -15.09 14.98
N GLY A 212 -35.76 -14.66 14.19
CA GLY A 212 -36.39 -15.48 13.15
C GLY A 212 -37.54 -16.39 13.59
N ASN A 213 -37.64 -16.68 14.89
CA ASN A 213 -38.57 -17.65 15.48
C ASN A 213 -38.42 -19.09 14.95
N PHE A 214 -37.22 -19.50 14.53
CA PHE A 214 -36.97 -20.85 14.02
C PHE A 214 -36.72 -21.87 15.14
N GLU A 215 -37.12 -23.11 14.94
CA GLU A 215 -36.79 -24.25 15.82
C GLU A 215 -35.27 -24.40 15.96
N ASN A 216 -34.55 -24.46 14.83
CA ASN A 216 -33.09 -24.48 14.82
C ASN A 216 -32.51 -23.62 13.68
N LEU A 217 -31.82 -22.53 14.05
CA LEU A 217 -31.12 -21.66 13.09
C LEU A 217 -29.64 -22.07 12.99
N VAL A 218 -29.29 -22.70 11.88
CA VAL A 218 -27.93 -23.19 11.58
C VAL A 218 -27.17 -22.16 10.74
N THR A 219 -25.90 -21.97 11.04
CA THR A 219 -25.01 -21.09 10.27
C THR A 219 -24.15 -21.91 9.31
N ASP A 220 -24.07 -21.50 8.05
CA ASP A 220 -23.05 -21.99 7.13
C ASP A 220 -21.69 -21.36 7.52
N PRO A 221 -20.67 -22.15 7.88
CA PRO A 221 -19.37 -21.63 8.29
C PRO A 221 -18.53 -21.08 7.12
N LYS A 222 -18.96 -21.25 5.86
CA LYS A 222 -18.22 -20.81 4.68
C LYS A 222 -17.97 -19.30 4.70
N ALA A 223 -16.72 -18.91 4.46
CA ALA A 223 -16.34 -17.50 4.33
C ALA A 223 -16.76 -16.93 2.97
N ALA A 224 -17.17 -15.68 2.98
CA ALA A 224 -17.24 -14.82 1.81
C ALA A 224 -15.88 -14.15 1.61
N GLU A 225 -15.19 -14.53 0.55
CA GLU A 225 -13.85 -14.04 0.21
C GLU A 225 -13.91 -13.05 -0.96
N THR A 226 -13.21 -11.94 -0.82
CA THR A 226 -13.03 -10.95 -1.88
C THR A 226 -11.58 -10.48 -1.91
N THR A 227 -10.95 -10.56 -3.08
CA THR A 227 -9.62 -9.98 -3.30
C THR A 227 -9.75 -8.48 -3.57
N ILE A 228 -8.94 -7.68 -2.91
CA ILE A 228 -8.83 -6.24 -3.15
C ILE A 228 -7.55 -6.02 -3.95
N THR A 229 -7.69 -5.52 -5.17
CA THR A 229 -6.57 -5.24 -6.07
C THR A 229 -6.25 -3.77 -6.08
N ASP A 230 -4.96 -3.44 -6.18
CA ASP A 230 -4.54 -2.06 -6.34
C ASP A 230 -4.95 -1.52 -7.71
N SER A 231 -5.17 -0.21 -7.73
CA SER A 231 -5.21 0.62 -8.92
C SER A 231 -3.79 0.71 -9.54
N ILE A 232 -3.64 1.43 -10.66
CA ILE A 232 -2.33 1.78 -11.19
C ILE A 232 -2.20 3.30 -11.15
N ASP A 233 -1.61 3.79 -10.07
CA ASP A 233 -1.30 5.18 -9.83
C ASP A 233 0.22 5.43 -9.95
N ASN A 234 0.55 6.56 -10.58
CA ASN A 234 1.93 6.90 -10.87
C ASN A 234 2.53 7.74 -9.75
N THR A 235 3.70 7.31 -9.27
CA THR A 235 4.63 8.18 -8.56
C THR A 235 5.77 8.55 -9.50
N THR A 236 6.03 9.84 -9.68
CA THR A 236 7.10 10.31 -10.55
C THR A 236 8.35 10.65 -9.73
N ILE A 237 9.53 10.36 -10.27
CA ILE A 237 10.82 10.79 -9.72
C ILE A 237 11.58 11.65 -10.72
N THR A 238 12.10 12.79 -10.24
CA THR A 238 12.87 13.77 -11.03
C THR A 238 14.26 13.95 -10.46
N LEU A 239 15.23 14.34 -11.30
CA LEU A 239 16.60 14.64 -10.90
C LEU A 239 16.94 16.09 -11.22
N THR A 240 17.51 16.79 -10.24
CA THR A 240 18.01 18.16 -10.41
C THR A 240 19.46 18.26 -9.96
N ALA A 241 20.19 19.20 -10.56
CA ALA A 241 21.43 19.72 -10.00
C ALA A 241 21.09 21.05 -9.31
N ASP A 242 21.79 21.36 -8.21
CA ASP A 242 21.62 22.60 -7.46
C ASP A 242 22.08 23.84 -8.24
N LYS A 243 22.94 23.67 -9.26
CA LYS A 243 23.53 24.77 -10.06
C LYS A 243 23.59 24.43 -11.55
N ALA A 244 23.37 25.45 -12.39
CA ALA A 244 23.56 25.36 -13.83
C ALA A 244 25.03 25.55 -14.25
N SER A 245 25.83 26.24 -13.43
CA SER A 245 27.26 26.43 -13.63
C SER A 245 28.00 26.38 -12.30
N VAL A 246 29.22 25.88 -12.30
CA VAL A 246 30.13 25.84 -11.14
C VAL A 246 31.56 26.04 -11.62
N VAL A 247 32.42 26.63 -10.79
CA VAL A 247 33.86 26.70 -11.08
C VAL A 247 34.49 25.34 -10.75
N GLU A 248 35.53 24.92 -11.47
CA GLU A 248 36.33 23.75 -11.11
C GLU A 248 36.84 23.81 -9.66
N GLY A 249 37.10 22.65 -9.07
CA GLY A 249 37.34 22.49 -7.63
C GLY A 249 36.08 22.65 -6.76
N GLY A 250 34.92 22.93 -7.36
CA GLY A 250 33.64 23.01 -6.68
C GLY A 250 32.87 21.69 -6.60
N GLU A 251 31.70 21.74 -5.98
CA GLU A 251 30.78 20.61 -5.82
C GLU A 251 29.49 20.82 -6.60
N ILE A 252 28.84 19.73 -7.03
CA ILE A 252 27.48 19.71 -7.57
C ILE A 252 26.65 18.77 -6.69
N THR A 253 25.53 19.25 -6.17
CA THR A 253 24.58 18.42 -5.42
C THR A 253 23.47 17.96 -6.34
N TYR A 254 23.40 16.64 -6.56
CA TYR A 254 22.26 16.04 -7.27
C TYR A 254 21.16 15.68 -6.28
N THR A 255 19.93 16.08 -6.57
CA THR A 255 18.74 15.79 -5.75
C THR A 255 17.73 15.01 -6.56
N ALA A 256 17.33 13.84 -6.06
CA ALA A 256 16.21 13.08 -6.60
C ALA A 256 14.95 13.38 -5.79
N THR A 257 13.84 13.72 -6.45
CA THR A 257 12.58 14.12 -5.80
C THR A 257 11.40 13.30 -6.32
N LEU A 258 10.65 12.69 -5.41
CA LEU A 258 9.41 11.93 -5.64
C LEU A 258 8.18 12.83 -5.50
N THR A 259 7.11 12.53 -6.24
CA THR A 259 5.80 13.17 -6.06
C THR A 259 5.03 12.68 -4.83
N ASN A 260 5.35 11.47 -4.33
CA ASN A 260 4.73 10.84 -3.17
C ASN A 260 5.81 10.38 -2.17
N LYS A 261 5.48 10.29 -0.89
CA LYS A 261 6.41 9.81 0.15
C LYS A 261 6.73 8.34 -0.10
N ALA A 262 7.98 7.93 0.11
CA ALA A 262 8.34 6.52 0.02
C ALA A 262 7.91 5.77 1.28
N GLN A 263 7.31 4.57 1.17
CA GLN A 263 7.05 3.72 2.36
C GLN A 263 8.25 2.87 2.75
N THR A 264 9.15 2.61 1.80
CA THR A 264 10.44 1.93 1.99
C THR A 264 11.53 2.75 1.30
N ASP A 265 12.80 2.56 1.68
CA ASP A 265 13.91 3.28 1.05
C ASP A 265 13.89 3.11 -0.49
N VAL A 266 14.01 4.22 -1.23
CA VAL A 266 14.21 4.23 -2.68
C VAL A 266 15.70 4.43 -2.97
N THR A 267 16.28 3.50 -3.70
CA THR A 267 17.65 3.63 -4.23
C THR A 267 17.59 4.09 -5.68
N VAL A 268 18.24 5.22 -5.97
CA VAL A 268 18.34 5.85 -7.29
C VAL A 268 19.78 5.72 -7.75
N THR A 269 20.01 5.00 -8.84
CA THR A 269 21.32 4.91 -9.50
C THR A 269 21.39 5.93 -10.63
N LEU A 270 22.40 6.79 -10.61
CA LEU A 270 22.63 7.83 -11.61
C LEU A 270 23.50 7.31 -12.76
N SER A 271 23.43 7.94 -13.94
CA SER A 271 24.24 7.56 -15.11
C SER A 271 25.75 7.72 -14.93
N ASN A 272 26.17 8.54 -13.96
CA ASN A 272 27.58 8.71 -13.57
C ASN A 272 28.03 7.67 -12.51
N GLY A 273 27.19 6.69 -12.16
CA GLY A 273 27.49 5.63 -11.20
C GLY A 273 27.24 5.97 -9.73
N GLN A 274 26.92 7.23 -9.39
CA GLN A 274 26.54 7.59 -8.02
C GLN A 274 25.16 7.06 -7.65
N THR A 275 24.92 6.94 -6.35
CA THR A 275 23.64 6.50 -5.79
C THR A 275 23.05 7.56 -4.88
N ILE A 276 21.76 7.82 -5.01
CA ILE A 276 20.96 8.59 -4.05
C ILE A 276 20.04 7.62 -3.31
N THR A 277 19.92 7.79 -2.00
CA THR A 277 18.91 7.08 -1.19
C THR A 277 17.87 8.08 -0.69
N ILE A 278 16.61 7.86 -1.06
CA ILE A 278 15.47 8.54 -0.46
C ILE A 278 14.93 7.63 0.65
N LYS A 279 14.91 8.11 1.88
CA LYS A 279 14.52 7.30 3.04
C LYS A 279 13.01 7.07 3.10
N ALA A 280 12.61 5.97 3.75
CA ALA A 280 11.21 5.76 4.10
C ALA A 280 10.65 6.99 4.86
N GLY A 281 9.45 7.43 4.48
CA GLY A 281 8.80 8.64 4.97
C GLY A 281 9.14 9.93 4.21
N GLU A 282 10.21 9.92 3.40
CA GLU A 282 10.72 11.11 2.72
C GLU A 282 10.31 11.16 1.23
N THR A 283 10.42 12.34 0.63
CA THR A 283 10.21 12.58 -0.81
C THR A 283 11.50 12.94 -1.55
N ALA A 284 12.60 13.19 -0.85
CA ALA A 284 13.84 13.62 -1.49
C ALA A 284 15.08 12.99 -0.84
N GLY A 285 16.13 12.88 -1.64
CA GLY A 285 17.46 12.47 -1.23
C GLY A 285 18.49 13.12 -2.13
N SER A 286 19.73 13.23 -1.67
CA SER A 286 20.80 13.87 -2.43
C SER A 286 22.13 13.14 -2.33
N THR A 287 23.02 13.45 -3.28
CA THR A 287 24.44 13.05 -3.28
C THR A 287 25.28 14.18 -3.85
N VAL A 288 26.56 14.21 -3.50
CA VAL A 288 27.51 15.24 -3.94
C VAL A 288 28.47 14.67 -4.97
N PHE A 289 28.56 15.33 -6.13
CA PHE A 289 29.58 15.12 -7.14
C PHE A 289 30.69 16.17 -7.00
N GLN A 290 31.93 15.71 -6.88
CA GLN A 290 33.11 16.57 -6.89
C GLN A 290 33.51 16.86 -8.34
N THR A 291 33.64 18.14 -8.71
CA THR A 291 34.17 18.53 -10.02
C THR A 291 35.68 18.28 -10.10
N PRO A 292 36.30 18.28 -11.30
CA PRO A 292 37.76 18.23 -11.43
C PRO A 292 38.43 19.29 -10.55
N ALA A 293 39.61 18.99 -10.02
CA ALA A 293 40.33 19.93 -9.17
C ALA A 293 40.83 21.14 -9.98
N ASN A 294 40.89 22.31 -9.33
CA ASN A 294 41.40 23.54 -9.93
C ASN A 294 42.83 23.38 -10.47
N ASP A 295 43.09 23.84 -11.69
CA ASP A 295 44.44 23.88 -12.26
C ASP A 295 44.81 25.24 -12.86
N VAL A 296 45.56 25.27 -13.97
CA VAL A 296 46.01 26.52 -14.61
C VAL A 296 45.69 26.51 -16.11
N TYR A 297 44.94 25.50 -16.56
CA TYR A 297 44.75 25.16 -17.96
C TYR A 297 43.29 25.32 -18.35
N ASN A 298 43.05 25.76 -19.59
CA ASN A 298 41.69 25.84 -20.11
C ASN A 298 41.16 24.42 -20.35
N ASN A 299 40.32 23.95 -19.44
CA ASN A 299 39.80 22.58 -19.44
C ASN A 299 38.28 22.50 -19.12
N GLY A 300 37.61 23.66 -19.06
CA GLY A 300 36.17 23.78 -18.81
C GLY A 300 35.33 22.75 -19.59
N SER A 301 34.31 22.22 -18.92
CA SER A 301 33.55 21.07 -19.41
C SER A 301 32.06 21.16 -19.08
N THR A 302 31.28 20.15 -19.45
CA THR A 302 29.86 20.06 -19.08
C THR A 302 29.56 18.65 -18.63
N VAL A 303 28.92 18.51 -17.47
CA VAL A 303 28.46 17.24 -16.93
C VAL A 303 26.96 17.13 -17.13
N SER A 304 26.51 15.98 -17.63
CA SER A 304 25.10 15.65 -17.85
C SER A 304 24.79 14.31 -17.18
N THR A 305 23.93 14.34 -16.17
CA THR A 305 23.59 13.17 -15.35
C THR A 305 22.09 12.89 -15.44
N THR A 306 21.72 11.63 -15.67
CA THR A 306 20.33 11.15 -15.69
C THR A 306 20.11 10.09 -14.62
N ILE A 307 18.86 9.75 -14.34
CA ILE A 307 18.52 8.57 -13.54
C ILE A 307 18.63 7.33 -14.43
N ALA A 308 19.50 6.40 -14.07
CA ALA A 308 19.69 5.14 -14.80
C ALA A 308 18.76 4.03 -14.29
N LYS A 309 18.51 3.97 -12.97
CA LYS A 309 17.67 2.94 -12.35
C LYS A 309 17.08 3.42 -11.02
N THR A 310 15.85 3.00 -10.72
CA THR A 310 15.21 3.19 -9.42
C THR A 310 14.68 1.86 -8.89
N VAL A 311 14.77 1.66 -7.57
CA VAL A 311 14.29 0.46 -6.87
C VAL A 311 13.76 0.84 -5.49
N GLY A 312 12.63 0.28 -5.06
CA GLY A 312 12.05 0.45 -3.73
C GLY A 312 10.82 1.36 -3.72
N GLY A 313 10.47 1.89 -2.54
CA GLY A 313 9.39 2.87 -2.36
C GLY A 313 8.00 2.30 -2.07
N ASN A 314 7.77 1.02 -2.40
CA ASN A 314 6.47 0.34 -2.36
C ASN A 314 5.38 0.99 -3.25
N PHE A 315 5.74 1.70 -4.31
CA PHE A 315 4.77 2.30 -5.23
C PHE A 315 4.17 1.29 -6.21
N GLU A 316 2.91 1.47 -6.59
CA GLU A 316 2.25 0.73 -7.67
C GLU A 316 3.00 0.88 -9.00
N ASN A 317 3.31 2.13 -9.36
CA ASN A 317 4.14 2.43 -10.51
C ASN A 317 5.08 3.62 -10.26
N LEU A 318 6.40 3.36 -10.25
CA LEU A 318 7.42 4.39 -10.13
C LEU A 318 7.94 4.79 -11.52
N VAL A 319 7.56 5.99 -11.96
CA VAL A 319 7.91 6.55 -13.27
C VAL A 319 9.11 7.49 -13.14
N THR A 320 10.15 7.24 -13.94
CA THR A 320 11.37 8.07 -13.96
C THR A 320 11.27 9.15 -15.03
N ASP A 321 11.53 10.41 -14.66
CA ASP A 321 11.73 11.49 -15.64
C ASP A 321 13.11 11.31 -16.32
N PRO A 322 13.16 11.14 -17.66
CA PRO A 322 14.41 10.95 -18.38
C PRO A 322 15.26 12.22 -18.51
N LYS A 323 14.76 13.39 -18.08
CA LYS A 323 15.47 14.66 -18.19
C LYS A 323 16.81 14.63 -17.45
N ALA A 324 17.88 15.04 -18.14
CA ALA A 324 19.20 15.16 -17.55
C ALA A 324 19.34 16.42 -16.68
N ALA A 325 20.04 16.28 -15.55
CA ALA A 325 20.60 17.39 -14.79
C ALA A 325 21.95 17.79 -15.42
N VAL A 326 22.03 19.00 -15.96
CA VAL A 326 23.19 19.51 -16.71
C VAL A 326 23.82 20.67 -15.95
N THR A 327 25.13 20.61 -15.78
CA THR A 327 25.92 21.68 -15.15
C THR A 327 27.19 21.93 -15.97
N THR A 328 27.43 23.20 -16.31
CA THR A 328 28.69 23.64 -16.92
C THR A 328 29.76 23.84 -15.85
N ILE A 329 30.96 23.36 -16.10
CA ILE A 329 32.13 23.58 -15.26
C ILE A 329 33.00 24.62 -15.96
N THR A 330 33.20 25.75 -15.32
CA THR A 330 34.02 26.86 -15.84
C THR A 330 35.37 26.88 -15.16
N ASP A 331 36.40 27.24 -15.91
CA ASP A 331 37.74 27.41 -15.35
C ASP A 331 37.79 28.62 -14.42
N SER A 332 38.67 28.49 -13.44
CA SER A 332 39.22 29.59 -12.66
C SER A 332 40.07 30.51 -13.56
N ILE A 333 40.57 31.62 -13.01
CA ILE A 333 41.60 32.41 -13.68
C ILE A 333 42.87 32.33 -12.84
N ASP A 334 43.74 31.41 -13.22
CA ASP A 334 45.05 31.22 -12.64
C ASP A 334 46.16 31.69 -13.59
N ASN A 335 47.14 32.40 -13.01
CA ASN A 335 48.22 33.01 -13.77
C ASN A 335 49.38 32.04 -13.96
N THR A 336 49.81 31.88 -15.19
CA THR A 336 51.14 31.38 -15.53
C THR A 336 51.99 32.54 -16.01
N THR A 337 53.15 32.76 -15.38
CA THR A 337 54.08 33.82 -15.78
C THR A 337 55.19 33.27 -16.66
N VAL A 338 55.52 33.98 -17.74
CA VAL A 338 56.75 33.76 -18.51
C VAL A 338 57.72 34.92 -18.33
N SER A 339 58.96 34.58 -17.99
CA SER A 339 60.06 35.52 -17.75
C SER A 339 61.19 35.30 -18.74
N LEU A 340 61.97 36.36 -19.02
CA LEU A 340 63.09 36.33 -19.94
C LEU A 340 64.40 36.65 -19.22
N THR A 341 65.43 35.86 -19.46
CA THR A 341 66.79 36.09 -18.95
C THR A 341 67.81 36.00 -20.08
N ALA A 342 68.91 36.74 -19.94
CA ALA A 342 70.13 36.54 -20.73
C ALA A 342 71.13 35.76 -19.87
N ASP A 343 71.88 34.86 -20.48
CA ASP A 343 72.89 34.04 -19.80
C ASP A 343 74.06 34.86 -19.23
N LYS A 344 74.30 36.07 -19.77
CA LYS A 344 75.42 36.94 -19.37
C LYS A 344 75.00 38.41 -19.26
N ALA A 345 75.57 39.10 -18.27
CA ALA A 345 75.40 40.56 -18.09
C ALA A 345 76.31 41.38 -19.02
N SER A 346 77.44 40.80 -19.45
CA SER A 346 78.31 41.41 -20.45
C SER A 346 78.96 40.33 -21.32
N VAL A 347 79.22 40.67 -22.58
CA VAL A 347 79.88 39.82 -23.57
C VAL A 347 80.81 40.70 -24.44
N VAL A 348 81.91 40.13 -24.94
CA VAL A 348 82.75 40.80 -25.95
C VAL A 348 82.07 40.69 -27.31
N GLU A 349 82.27 41.67 -28.20
CA GLU A 349 81.82 41.60 -29.58
C GLU A 349 82.27 40.30 -30.30
N GLY A 350 81.46 39.82 -31.25
CA GLY A 350 81.59 38.49 -31.85
C GLY A 350 81.17 37.33 -30.94
N GLY A 351 80.69 37.59 -29.72
CA GLY A 351 80.17 36.58 -28.79
C GLY A 351 78.66 36.34 -28.88
N ASP A 352 78.22 35.23 -28.25
CA ASP A 352 76.82 34.79 -28.21
C ASP A 352 76.13 35.18 -26.88
N ILE A 353 74.88 35.63 -27.01
CA ILE A 353 73.93 35.83 -25.89
C ILE A 353 72.83 34.78 -26.03
N THR A 354 72.65 33.94 -25.02
CA THR A 354 71.52 33.00 -24.97
C THR A 354 70.37 33.61 -24.20
N TYR A 355 69.25 33.85 -24.87
CA TYR A 355 68.00 34.24 -24.24
C TYR A 355 67.23 33.01 -23.81
N THR A 356 66.82 32.96 -22.54
CA THR A 356 66.03 31.85 -21.97
C THR A 356 64.70 32.38 -21.47
N ALA A 357 63.60 31.79 -21.98
CA ALA A 357 62.26 32.04 -21.48
C ALA A 357 61.84 30.93 -20.51
N THR A 358 61.32 31.31 -19.34
CA THR A 358 60.95 30.38 -18.26
C THR A 358 59.51 30.61 -17.82
N LEU A 359 58.70 29.55 -17.86
CA LEU A 359 57.32 29.49 -17.36
C LEU A 359 57.27 29.07 -15.89
N THR A 360 56.29 29.57 -15.13
CA THR A 360 56.00 29.08 -13.77
C THR A 360 55.27 27.73 -13.73
N ASN A 361 54.59 27.36 -14.82
CA ASN A 361 53.86 26.10 -14.98
C ASN A 361 54.25 25.40 -16.30
N LYS A 362 54.15 24.07 -16.35
CA LYS A 362 54.47 23.29 -17.55
C LYS A 362 53.48 23.61 -18.67
N ALA A 363 53.95 23.71 -19.90
CA ALA A 363 53.08 23.93 -21.05
C ALA A 363 52.37 22.63 -21.47
N GLN A 364 51.06 22.63 -21.73
CA GLN A 364 50.39 21.45 -22.32
C GLN A 364 50.52 21.40 -23.86
N THR A 365 50.73 22.56 -24.48
CA THR A 365 51.02 22.73 -25.90
C THR A 365 52.22 23.65 -26.07
N ASP A 366 52.91 23.63 -27.21
CA ASP A 366 54.06 24.51 -27.44
C ASP A 366 53.72 25.99 -27.16
N VAL A 367 54.55 26.68 -26.39
CA VAL A 367 54.47 28.14 -26.17
C VAL A 367 55.49 28.82 -27.08
N THR A 368 55.02 29.78 -27.86
CA THR A 368 55.89 30.65 -28.67
C THR A 368 56.05 31.99 -27.98
N VAL A 369 57.29 32.38 -27.70
CA VAL A 369 57.68 33.66 -27.11
C VAL A 369 58.41 34.48 -28.17
N THR A 370 57.80 35.55 -28.64
CA THR A 370 58.41 36.51 -29.57
C THR A 370 59.11 37.60 -28.78
N LEU A 371 60.39 37.82 -29.06
CA LEU A 371 61.23 38.81 -28.41
C LEU A 371 61.16 40.16 -29.15
N SER A 372 61.46 41.27 -28.46
CA SER A 372 61.48 42.62 -29.05
C SER A 372 62.51 42.80 -30.18
N ASN A 373 63.53 41.95 -30.21
CA ASN A 373 64.53 41.89 -31.27
C ASN A 373 64.10 41.01 -32.47
N GLY A 374 62.87 40.50 -32.48
CA GLY A 374 62.31 39.69 -33.56
C GLY A 374 62.61 38.19 -33.49
N GLN A 375 63.46 37.73 -32.58
CA GLN A 375 63.68 36.30 -32.38
C GLN A 375 62.50 35.61 -31.71
N THR A 376 62.39 34.30 -31.90
CA THR A 376 61.37 33.46 -31.28
C THR A 376 61.99 32.37 -30.43
N ILE A 377 61.49 32.19 -29.21
CA ILE A 377 61.77 31.04 -28.36
C ILE A 377 60.54 30.13 -28.38
N THR A 378 60.75 28.83 -28.57
CA THR A 378 59.70 27.82 -28.40
C THR A 378 59.95 27.03 -27.12
N ILE A 379 58.99 27.06 -26.19
CA ILE A 379 58.94 26.16 -25.04
C ILE A 379 58.04 24.99 -25.44
N LYS A 380 58.58 23.77 -25.41
CA LYS A 380 57.86 22.58 -25.88
C LYS A 380 56.78 22.13 -24.90
N ALA A 381 55.76 21.44 -25.42
CA ALA A 381 54.78 20.75 -24.58
C ALA A 381 55.49 19.84 -23.56
N GLY A 382 55.04 19.88 -22.31
CA GLY A 382 55.62 19.19 -21.14
C GLY A 382 56.73 19.97 -20.44
N GLU A 383 57.29 21.02 -21.06
CA GLU A 383 58.45 21.76 -20.56
C GLU A 383 58.06 23.11 -19.94
N THR A 384 59.00 23.69 -19.19
CA THR A 384 58.90 25.06 -18.63
C THR A 384 59.91 26.03 -19.22
N VAL A 385 60.88 25.55 -20.01
CA VAL A 385 62.00 26.36 -20.49
C VAL A 385 62.20 26.18 -21.98
N GLY A 386 62.57 27.26 -22.65
CA GLY A 386 63.06 27.28 -24.02
C GLY A 386 64.13 28.37 -24.19
N SER A 387 64.99 28.24 -25.18
CA SER A 387 66.05 29.21 -25.44
C SER A 387 66.30 29.47 -26.92
N THR A 388 66.94 30.61 -27.21
CA THR A 388 67.47 30.98 -28.53
C THR A 388 68.79 31.73 -28.37
N VAL A 389 69.63 31.74 -29.40
CA VAL A 389 70.94 32.39 -29.40
C VAL A 389 70.89 33.64 -30.28
N PHE A 390 71.28 34.78 -29.71
CA PHE A 390 71.55 36.03 -30.41
C PHE A 390 73.05 36.20 -30.61
N GLN A 391 73.47 36.41 -31.86
CA GLN A 391 74.86 36.73 -32.19
C GLN A 391 75.06 38.25 -32.13
N THR A 392 76.03 38.69 -31.34
CA THR A 392 76.41 40.12 -31.30
C THR A 392 77.11 40.54 -32.60
N PRO A 393 77.20 41.85 -32.92
CA PRO A 393 78.00 42.31 -34.04
C PRO A 393 79.41 41.71 -34.03
N ALA A 394 79.95 41.40 -35.21
CA ALA A 394 81.29 40.87 -35.34
C ALA A 394 82.35 41.89 -34.90
N ASN A 395 83.49 41.41 -34.40
CA ASN A 395 84.61 42.24 -34.00
C ASN A 395 85.09 43.18 -35.11
N ASP A 396 85.34 44.44 -34.77
CA ASP A 396 85.98 45.41 -35.66
C ASP A 396 86.96 46.35 -34.95
N VAL A 397 87.76 47.08 -35.74
CA VAL A 397 88.84 47.94 -35.25
C VAL A 397 88.35 49.26 -34.62
N TYR A 398 87.04 49.50 -34.53
CA TYR A 398 86.47 50.75 -34.05
C TYR A 398 85.85 50.56 -32.68
N ASN A 399 86.14 51.48 -31.76
CA ASN A 399 85.51 51.47 -30.43
C ASN A 399 83.99 51.60 -30.55
N ASN A 400 83.27 50.49 -30.34
CA ASN A 400 81.85 50.37 -30.64
C ASN A 400 81.01 49.86 -29.45
N SER A 401 81.52 50.00 -28.22
CA SER A 401 80.82 49.53 -27.01
C SER A 401 79.33 49.92 -26.99
N SER A 402 78.47 48.92 -26.76
CA SER A 402 77.03 49.07 -26.91
C SER A 402 76.28 48.23 -25.88
N SER A 403 74.94 48.26 -25.92
CA SER A 403 74.11 47.39 -25.07
C SER A 403 72.91 46.91 -25.84
N VAL A 404 72.50 45.67 -25.58
CA VAL A 404 71.27 45.08 -26.12
C VAL A 404 70.29 44.91 -24.97
N SER A 405 69.07 45.40 -25.17
CA SER A 405 67.95 45.27 -24.24
C SER A 405 66.80 44.58 -24.94
N THR A 406 66.52 43.34 -24.54
CA THR A 406 65.48 42.51 -25.16
C THR A 406 64.36 42.23 -24.15
N THR A 407 63.12 42.44 -24.56
CA THR A 407 61.91 42.14 -23.78
C THR A 407 61.06 41.08 -24.48
N ILE A 408 60.07 40.53 -23.77
CA ILE A 408 59.03 39.70 -24.38
C ILE A 408 58.03 40.64 -25.08
N ALA A 409 57.87 40.50 -26.39
CA ALA A 409 56.93 41.29 -27.18
C ALA A 409 55.54 40.62 -27.29
N LYS A 410 55.50 39.29 -27.43
CA LYS A 410 54.25 38.53 -27.57
C LYS A 410 54.43 37.08 -27.13
N THR A 411 53.39 36.51 -26.55
CA THR A 411 53.31 35.09 -26.20
C THR A 411 52.03 34.45 -26.75
N ALA A 412 52.10 33.16 -27.07
CA ALA A 412 50.95 32.38 -27.53
C ALA A 412 51.16 30.89 -27.25
N GLY A 413 50.07 30.14 -27.01
CA GLY A 413 50.08 28.69 -26.77
C GLY A 413 50.06 28.32 -25.28
N GLY A 414 50.43 27.09 -24.95
CA GLY A 414 50.54 26.60 -23.57
C GLY A 414 49.27 26.00 -22.96
N ASN A 415 48.09 26.30 -23.51
CA ASN A 415 46.76 25.99 -22.98
C ASN A 415 46.49 26.58 -21.58
N PHE A 416 47.16 27.66 -21.18
CA PHE A 416 46.93 28.29 -19.88
C PHE A 416 45.66 29.15 -19.87
N GLU A 417 44.98 29.22 -18.73
CA GLU A 417 43.87 30.14 -18.49
C GLU A 417 44.30 31.60 -18.68
N ASN A 418 45.43 31.97 -18.08
CA ASN A 418 46.03 33.28 -18.27
C ASN A 418 47.58 33.22 -18.33
N LEU A 419 48.15 33.53 -19.49
CA LEU A 419 49.60 33.63 -19.68
C LEU A 419 50.08 35.08 -19.55
N VAL A 420 50.72 35.39 -18.43
CA VAL A 420 51.23 36.73 -18.09
C VAL A 420 52.70 36.85 -18.47
N THR A 421 53.09 37.98 -19.06
CA THR A 421 54.48 38.28 -19.42
C THR A 421 55.14 39.13 -18.35
N ASP A 422 56.34 38.76 -17.91
CA ASP A 422 57.19 39.65 -17.10
C ASP A 422 57.78 40.74 -18.02
N PRO A 423 57.49 42.03 -17.79
CA PRO A 423 57.97 43.12 -18.63
C PRO A 423 59.48 43.41 -18.47
N LYS A 424 60.16 42.77 -17.51
CA LYS A 424 61.59 42.98 -17.26
C LYS A 424 62.43 42.66 -18.49
N ALA A 425 63.25 43.63 -18.92
CA ALA A 425 64.19 43.45 -20.02
C ALA A 425 65.40 42.61 -19.60
N ALA A 426 65.83 41.71 -20.48
CA ALA A 426 67.14 41.06 -20.43
C ALA A 426 68.17 41.99 -21.09
N VAL A 427 69.06 42.56 -20.28
CA VAL A 427 70.07 43.54 -20.71
C VAL A 427 71.47 42.92 -20.65
N THR A 428 72.21 43.07 -21.75
CA THR A 428 73.62 42.65 -21.83
C THR A 428 74.46 43.77 -22.43
N THR A 429 75.55 44.12 -21.75
CA THR A 429 76.53 45.10 -22.25
C THR A 429 77.52 44.42 -23.19
N ILE A 430 77.67 44.96 -24.40
CA ILE A 430 78.67 44.51 -25.36
C ILE A 430 79.92 45.37 -25.18
N THR A 431 80.99 44.73 -24.73
CA THR A 431 82.29 45.39 -24.57
C THR A 431 83.11 45.23 -25.84
N ASP A 432 83.69 46.34 -26.27
CA ASP A 432 84.67 46.43 -27.34
C ASP A 432 85.88 45.54 -27.05
N SER A 433 86.39 44.85 -28.06
CA SER A 433 87.64 44.12 -27.97
C SER A 433 88.80 45.08 -28.27
N ILE A 434 89.96 44.86 -27.64
CA ILE A 434 91.12 45.73 -27.89
C ILE A 434 91.83 45.23 -29.15
N ASP A 435 91.60 45.93 -30.26
CA ASP A 435 92.34 45.74 -31.51
C ASP A 435 93.58 46.64 -31.59
N ASN A 436 94.75 46.05 -31.72
CA ASN A 436 96.00 46.80 -31.87
C ASN A 436 96.27 47.11 -33.34
N THR A 437 96.13 48.38 -33.74
CA THR A 437 96.61 48.88 -35.04
C THR A 437 98.07 49.29 -34.93
N THR A 438 98.94 48.72 -35.77
CA THR A 438 100.39 48.99 -35.72
C THR A 438 100.79 49.93 -36.85
N VAL A 439 101.03 51.20 -36.52
CA VAL A 439 101.60 52.15 -37.50
C VAL A 439 103.06 51.82 -37.76
N SER A 440 103.39 51.59 -39.03
CA SER A 440 104.77 51.46 -39.49
C SER A 440 105.19 52.68 -40.28
N LEU A 441 106.38 53.21 -39.98
CA LEU A 441 106.95 54.35 -40.70
C LEU A 441 108.04 53.85 -41.64
N THR A 442 107.86 54.09 -42.93
CA THR A 442 108.89 53.82 -43.93
C THR A 442 109.38 55.14 -44.51
N ALA A 443 110.70 55.31 -44.59
CA ALA A 443 111.30 56.43 -45.31
C ALA A 443 111.50 56.01 -46.76
N ASP A 444 111.22 56.92 -47.70
CA ASP A 444 111.51 56.70 -49.12
C ASP A 444 113.01 56.50 -49.39
N LYS A 445 113.87 56.96 -48.46
CA LYS A 445 115.33 56.92 -48.55
C LYS A 445 115.95 56.58 -47.20
N ALA A 446 116.93 55.67 -47.20
CA ALA A 446 117.68 55.29 -46.00
C ALA A 446 118.70 56.36 -45.54
N SER A 447 119.05 57.32 -46.41
CA SER A 447 119.94 58.44 -46.11
C SER A 447 119.79 59.56 -47.15
N VAL A 448 119.95 60.82 -46.74
CA VAL A 448 120.03 61.98 -47.66
C VAL A 448 121.27 62.84 -47.35
N VAL A 449 121.70 63.59 -48.36
CA VAL A 449 122.72 64.65 -48.23
C VAL A 449 122.08 65.96 -47.76
N GLU A 450 122.88 66.86 -47.19
CA GLU A 450 122.43 68.14 -46.60
C GLU A 450 121.60 68.97 -47.59
N GLY A 451 120.37 69.33 -47.20
CA GLY A 451 119.39 70.05 -48.02
C GLY A 451 118.44 69.17 -48.85
N GLY A 452 118.52 67.83 -48.76
CA GLY A 452 117.63 66.90 -49.47
C GLY A 452 116.36 66.51 -48.69
N ASP A 453 115.25 66.37 -49.40
CA ASP A 453 113.96 65.97 -48.82
C ASP A 453 113.88 64.45 -48.57
N ILE A 454 113.46 64.07 -47.36
CA ILE A 454 112.99 62.71 -47.02
C ILE A 454 111.48 62.76 -46.88
N THR A 455 110.80 61.84 -47.54
CA THR A 455 109.37 61.61 -47.33
C THR A 455 109.20 60.40 -46.43
N TYR A 456 108.59 60.61 -45.26
CA TYR A 456 108.14 59.53 -44.40
C TYR A 456 106.70 59.18 -44.75
N THR A 457 106.45 57.92 -45.08
CA THR A 457 105.10 57.39 -45.25
C THR A 457 104.74 56.58 -44.02
N ALA A 458 103.74 57.06 -43.29
CA ALA A 458 103.09 56.28 -42.23
C ALA A 458 102.02 55.40 -42.87
N THR A 459 102.08 54.10 -42.59
CA THR A 459 101.06 53.14 -43.02
C THR A 459 100.43 52.55 -41.76
N LEU A 460 99.09 52.61 -41.67
CA LEU A 460 98.31 52.02 -40.56
C LEU A 460 98.12 50.52 -40.75
#